data_AF-A0A1Y6E5P6-F1
#
_entry.id   AF-A0A1Y6E5P6-F1
#
_cell.length_a   1.000
_cell.length_b   1.000
_cell.length_c   1.000
_cell.angle_alpha   90.00
_cell.angle_beta   90.00
_cell.angle_gamma   90.00
#
_symmetry.space_group_name_H-M   'P 1'
#
loop_
_entity.id
_entity.type
_entity.pdbx_description
1 polymer ?
#
loop_
_entity_poly.entity_id
_entity_poly.type
_entity_poly.pdbx_seq_one_letter_code
_entity_poly.pdbx_strand_id
1 'polypeptide(L)'
;MTVVSTTDERALVRRLLVDHSVAGAEDFGRFVNDRRYFDTSSFDSKAATPVLIEALPFLTDPGVIETVALHLKNPAARPAAFGALHTAFLEWGAVRRGRVGWQLGEALVNAAPIRETSLVLAIATDSAYGTNRQPVVLGLPRFRRAPETERALRELVHDIDVAQQAMYSLRRVVGPQLTVDALEDVRSAHPDSTLERLARHEIRKINRTLRRHDAETAAAVAAAVALPVTDSLAPADDAPPLDAITV
;
A
#
# COMPACT_ATOMS: atom_id res chain seq x y z
N MET A 1 31.65 14.64 16.08
CA MET A 1 30.36 14.68 15.36
C MET A 1 29.61 15.88 15.88
N THR A 2 29.56 16.96 15.10
CA THR A 2 28.82 18.18 15.43
C THR A 2 27.34 17.89 15.28
N VAL A 3 26.57 18.05 16.36
CA VAL A 3 25.11 17.88 16.35
C VAL A 3 24.52 19.05 15.56
N VAL A 4 24.17 18.80 14.31
CA VAL A 4 23.41 19.73 13.47
C VAL A 4 22.02 19.86 14.08
N SER A 5 21.57 21.08 14.32
CA SER A 5 20.22 21.33 14.87
C SER A 5 19.15 20.89 13.87
N THR A 6 17.99 20.42 14.35
CA THR A 6 16.86 19.99 13.51
C THR A 6 16.37 21.07 12.52
N THR A 7 16.54 22.34 12.89
CA THR A 7 16.23 23.51 12.04
C THR A 7 17.21 23.64 10.87
N ASP A 8 18.44 23.17 11.06
CA ASP A 8 19.53 23.29 10.10
C ASP A 8 19.41 22.23 8.98
N GLU A 9 19.05 20.98 9.29
CA GLU A 9 18.82 19.96 8.24
C GLU A 9 17.62 20.30 7.33
N ARG A 10 16.54 20.83 7.89
CA ARG A 10 15.39 21.27 7.07
C ARG A 10 15.76 22.44 6.16
N ALA A 11 16.54 23.39 6.68
CA ALA A 11 17.04 24.51 5.88
C ALA A 11 18.01 24.02 4.80
N LEU A 12 18.86 23.04 5.10
CA LEU A 12 19.77 22.39 4.16
C LEU A 12 18.99 21.76 3.00
N VAL A 13 17.98 20.93 3.28
CA VAL A 13 17.18 20.29 2.22
C VAL A 13 16.47 21.34 1.37
N ARG A 14 15.89 22.38 1.98
CA ARG A 14 15.29 23.50 1.23
C ARG A 14 16.29 24.21 0.33
N ARG A 15 17.50 24.48 0.82
CA ARG A 15 18.57 25.07 0.01
C ARG A 15 18.94 24.16 -1.16
N LEU A 16 19.13 22.86 -0.94
CA LEU A 16 19.42 21.90 -2.02
C LEU A 16 18.32 21.89 -3.08
N LEU A 17 17.05 21.96 -2.67
CA LEU A 17 15.91 22.04 -3.59
C LEU A 17 15.93 23.35 -4.42
N VAL A 18 16.24 24.48 -3.77
CA VAL A 18 16.38 25.78 -4.46
C VAL A 18 17.55 25.76 -5.45
N ASP A 19 18.70 25.21 -5.06
CA ASP A 19 19.89 25.14 -5.91
C ASP A 19 19.63 24.30 -7.18
N HIS A 20 18.72 23.31 -7.08
CA HIS A 20 18.25 22.49 -8.20
C HIS A 20 17.02 23.06 -8.92
N SER A 21 16.63 24.31 -8.62
CA SER A 21 15.48 25.00 -9.23
C SER A 21 14.16 24.24 -9.09
N VAL A 22 13.97 23.53 -7.96
CA VAL A 22 12.71 22.83 -7.68
C VAL A 22 11.64 23.85 -7.26
N ALA A 23 10.54 23.89 -8.02
CA ALA A 23 9.41 24.78 -7.73
C ALA A 23 8.76 24.46 -6.37
N GLY A 24 8.41 25.51 -5.61
CA GLY A 24 7.76 25.40 -4.31
C GLY A 24 8.65 24.84 -3.20
N ALA A 25 9.98 24.95 -3.30
CA ALA A 25 10.92 24.40 -2.31
C ALA A 25 10.66 24.86 -0.86
N GLU A 26 10.11 26.07 -0.67
CA GLU A 26 9.67 26.61 0.62
C GLU A 26 8.53 25.81 1.26
N ASP A 27 7.72 25.14 0.43
CA ASP A 27 6.65 24.25 0.85
C ASP A 27 7.16 22.87 1.27
N PHE A 28 8.48 22.60 1.22
CA PHE A 28 9.04 21.33 1.70
C PHE A 28 8.63 21.07 3.17
N GLY A 29 7.92 19.95 3.35
CA GLY A 29 7.33 19.52 4.61
C GLY A 29 6.03 20.22 5.01
N ARG A 30 5.40 20.98 4.11
CA ARG A 30 4.00 21.39 4.23
C ARG A 30 3.12 20.32 3.60
N PHE A 31 2.26 19.72 4.42
CA PHE A 31 1.28 18.73 3.96
C PHE A 31 -0.13 19.26 4.21
N VAL A 32 -1.05 19.03 3.26
CA VAL A 32 -2.44 19.52 3.23
C VAL A 32 -3.30 19.21 4.47
N ASN A 33 -2.84 18.38 5.39
CA ASN A 33 -3.52 18.09 6.66
C ASN A 33 -3.08 19.00 7.82
N ASP A 34 -2.11 19.89 7.63
CA ASP A 34 -1.74 20.89 8.64
C ASP A 34 -2.62 22.13 8.47
N ARG A 35 -3.57 22.33 9.40
CA ARG A 35 -4.53 23.45 9.43
C ARG A 35 -3.90 24.84 9.44
N ARG A 36 -2.57 24.94 9.54
CA ARG A 36 -1.81 26.19 9.39
C ARG A 36 -1.63 26.61 7.94
N TYR A 37 -1.87 25.74 6.97
CA TYR A 37 -1.73 26.01 5.54
C TYR A 37 -3.07 25.79 4.85
N PHE A 38 -3.76 26.88 4.50
CA PHE A 38 -5.02 26.83 3.76
C PHE A 38 -4.81 26.92 2.24
N ASP A 39 -3.59 27.16 1.80
CA ASP A 39 -3.22 27.27 0.38
C ASP A 39 -2.71 25.93 -0.17
N THR A 40 -2.90 25.72 -1.47
CA THR A 40 -2.41 24.53 -2.17
C THR A 40 -0.88 24.58 -2.26
N SER A 41 -0.21 23.55 -1.74
CA SER A 41 1.24 23.40 -1.87
C SER A 41 1.66 23.43 -3.34
N SER A 42 2.63 24.28 -3.66
CA SER A 42 3.22 24.40 -5.01
C SER A 42 4.40 23.45 -5.24
N PHE A 43 4.79 22.68 -4.21
CA PHE A 43 5.94 21.78 -4.22
C PHE A 43 5.94 20.76 -5.37
N ASP A 44 6.89 20.89 -6.29
CA ASP A 44 7.10 19.94 -7.37
C ASP A 44 7.81 18.66 -6.87
N SER A 45 6.99 17.72 -6.39
CA SER A 45 7.48 16.43 -5.87
C SER A 45 8.23 15.60 -6.91
N LYS A 46 7.95 15.79 -8.21
CA LYS A 46 8.63 15.05 -9.28
C LYS A 46 10.05 15.61 -9.47
N ALA A 47 10.18 16.93 -9.60
CA ALA A 47 11.49 17.58 -9.71
C ALA A 47 12.33 17.42 -8.43
N ALA A 48 11.70 17.39 -7.26
CA ALA A 48 12.38 17.18 -5.98
C ALA A 48 12.99 15.79 -5.82
N THR A 49 12.43 14.76 -6.48
CA THR A 49 12.78 13.35 -6.27
C THR A 49 14.30 13.07 -6.31
N PRO A 50 15.07 13.44 -7.36
CA PRO A 50 16.51 13.19 -7.39
C PRO A 50 17.26 13.85 -6.23
N VAL A 51 16.92 15.10 -5.89
CA VAL A 51 17.53 15.86 -4.79
C VAL A 51 17.25 15.17 -3.45
N LEU A 52 16.03 14.71 -3.24
CA LEU A 52 15.63 14.03 -2.00
C LEU A 52 16.28 12.65 -1.84
N ILE A 53 16.50 11.93 -2.94
CA ILE A 53 17.25 10.66 -2.96
C ILE A 53 18.71 10.90 -2.55
N GLU A 54 19.34 11.93 -3.12
CA GLU A 54 20.73 12.29 -2.83
C GLU A 54 20.90 12.81 -1.40
N ALA A 55 19.95 13.58 -0.89
CA ALA A 55 20.02 14.13 0.46
C ALA A 55 19.85 13.06 1.56
N LEU A 56 19.00 12.05 1.34
CA LEU A 56 18.57 11.10 2.37
C LEU A 56 19.71 10.45 3.19
N PRO A 57 20.82 9.99 2.59
CA PRO A 57 21.93 9.36 3.33
C PRO A 57 22.66 10.29 4.32
N PHE A 58 22.46 11.60 4.21
CA PHE A 58 23.14 12.60 5.04
C PHE A 58 22.27 13.15 6.17
N LEU A 59 21.00 12.73 6.23
CA LEU A 59 20.04 13.23 7.21
C LEU A 59 20.14 12.46 8.52
N THR A 60 20.07 13.17 9.63
CA THR A 60 20.07 12.62 10.98
C THR A 60 18.85 13.07 11.79
N ASP A 61 18.10 14.07 11.33
CA ASP A 61 16.86 14.50 11.97
C ASP A 61 15.69 13.57 11.61
N PRO A 62 15.06 12.90 12.60
CA PRO A 62 13.91 12.03 12.36
C PRO A 62 12.76 12.71 11.61
N GLY A 63 12.47 13.98 11.91
CA GLY A 63 11.37 14.72 11.28
C GLY A 63 11.64 15.08 9.82
N VAL A 64 12.88 15.40 9.46
CA VAL A 64 13.31 15.63 8.08
C VAL A 64 13.29 14.31 7.31
N ILE A 65 13.82 13.21 7.87
CA ILE A 65 13.77 11.87 7.25
C ILE A 65 12.33 11.43 6.99
N GLU A 66 11.44 11.61 7.97
CA GLU A 66 10.00 11.34 7.81
C GLU A 66 9.41 12.14 6.63
N THR A 67 9.75 13.43 6.56
CA THR A 67 9.27 14.34 5.50
C THR A 67 9.79 13.90 4.12
N VAL A 68 11.07 13.54 4.02
CA VAL A 68 11.67 13.03 2.78
C VAL A 68 11.01 11.72 2.36
N ALA A 69 10.85 10.77 3.27
CA ALA A 69 10.19 9.50 3.00
C ALA A 69 8.75 9.72 2.48
N LEU A 70 7.99 10.65 3.09
CA LEU A 70 6.65 11.01 2.66
C LEU A 70 6.62 11.50 1.20
N HIS A 71 7.54 12.38 0.81
CA HIS A 71 7.61 12.84 -0.58
C HIS A 71 8.04 11.71 -1.52
N LEU A 72 8.97 10.83 -1.12
CA LEU A 72 9.46 9.71 -1.92
C LEU A 72 8.45 8.54 -2.07
N LYS A 73 7.29 8.58 -1.42
CA LYS A 73 6.19 7.62 -1.67
C LYS A 73 5.56 7.76 -3.05
N ASN A 74 5.76 8.91 -3.69
CA ASN A 74 5.11 9.25 -4.96
C ASN A 74 5.52 8.27 -6.10
N PRO A 75 4.70 8.12 -7.16
CA PRO A 75 5.03 7.23 -8.28
C PRO A 75 6.27 7.62 -9.09
N ALA A 76 6.64 8.90 -9.15
CA ALA A 76 7.81 9.39 -9.88
C ALA A 76 9.14 8.99 -9.23
N ALA A 77 9.14 8.67 -7.93
CA ALA A 77 10.29 8.14 -7.21
C ALA A 77 10.64 6.68 -7.58
N ARG A 78 9.78 5.99 -8.33
CA ARG A 78 9.94 4.56 -8.64
C ARG A 78 10.69 4.36 -9.95
N PRO A 79 11.63 3.41 -10.03
CA PRO A 79 12.23 2.62 -8.95
C PRO A 79 13.44 3.31 -8.29
N ALA A 80 13.82 4.51 -8.75
CA ALA A 80 15.08 5.17 -8.43
C ALA A 80 15.33 5.35 -6.92
N ALA A 81 14.28 5.60 -6.13
CA ALA A 81 14.39 5.81 -4.69
C ALA A 81 14.61 4.53 -3.88
N PHE A 82 14.43 3.34 -4.45
CA PHE A 82 14.45 2.08 -3.68
C PHE A 82 15.76 1.88 -2.93
N GLY A 83 16.91 2.07 -3.58
CA GLY A 83 18.22 1.83 -2.94
C GLY A 83 18.48 2.76 -1.75
N ALA A 84 18.16 4.05 -1.89
CA ALA A 84 18.32 5.02 -0.81
C ALA A 84 17.35 4.74 0.35
N LEU A 85 16.08 4.43 0.05
CA LEU A 85 15.08 4.08 1.05
C LEU A 85 15.41 2.77 1.78
N HIS A 86 15.97 1.79 1.06
CA HIS A 86 16.39 0.52 1.65
C HIS A 86 17.52 0.76 2.66
N THR A 87 18.56 1.49 2.25
CA THR A 87 19.69 1.86 3.12
C THR A 87 19.20 2.62 4.35
N ALA A 88 18.35 3.63 4.17
CA ALA A 88 17.77 4.39 5.28
C ALA A 88 16.91 3.51 6.20
N PHE A 89 16.14 2.55 5.66
CA PHE A 89 15.37 1.64 6.51
C PHE A 89 16.28 0.71 7.33
N LEU A 90 17.38 0.20 6.79
CA LEU A 90 18.31 -0.63 7.56
C LEU A 90 18.91 0.12 8.75
N GLU A 91 19.26 1.40 8.57
CA GLU A 91 19.82 2.24 9.62
C GLU A 91 18.77 2.65 10.66
N TRP A 92 17.61 3.13 10.21
CA TRP A 92 16.62 3.77 11.08
C TRP A 92 15.56 2.80 11.60
N GLY A 93 15.26 1.75 10.84
CA GLY A 93 14.19 0.79 11.12
C GLY A 93 14.44 -0.04 12.36
N ALA A 94 15.70 -0.37 12.68
CA ALA A 94 16.03 -1.17 13.88
C ALA A 94 16.08 -0.31 15.16
N VAL A 95 16.47 0.96 15.04
CA VAL A 95 16.84 1.81 16.20
C VAL A 95 15.72 2.77 16.61
N ARG A 96 14.90 3.26 15.66
CA ARG A 96 13.91 4.32 15.92
C ARG A 96 12.49 3.81 15.72
N ARG A 97 11.83 3.47 16.83
CA ARG A 97 10.39 3.15 16.83
C ARG A 97 9.56 4.40 16.54
N GLY A 98 8.52 4.27 15.71
CA GLY A 98 7.53 5.32 15.50
C GLY A 98 7.38 5.75 14.04
N ARG A 99 7.01 7.02 13.83
CA ARG A 99 6.59 7.52 12.50
C ARG A 99 7.66 7.41 11.41
N VAL A 100 8.94 7.58 11.75
CA VAL A 100 10.03 7.47 10.76
C VAL A 100 10.10 6.09 10.15
N GLY A 101 10.18 5.04 10.98
CA GLY A 101 10.19 3.65 10.51
C GLY A 101 8.93 3.33 9.69
N TRP A 102 7.77 3.84 10.12
CA TRP A 102 6.54 3.70 9.35
C TRP A 102 6.65 4.30 7.94
N GLN A 103 7.03 5.58 7.83
CA GLN A 103 7.08 6.27 6.53
C GLN A 103 8.17 5.70 5.62
N LEU A 104 9.34 5.36 6.17
CA LEU A 104 10.40 4.69 5.41
C LEU A 104 9.94 3.35 4.87
N GLY A 105 9.31 2.49 5.69
CA GLY A 105 8.83 1.20 5.24
C GLY A 105 7.75 1.31 4.16
N GLU A 106 6.85 2.27 4.29
CA GLU A 106 5.81 2.50 3.27
C GLU A 106 6.38 3.07 1.97
N ALA A 107 7.33 4.01 2.05
CA ALA A 107 8.04 4.54 0.89
C ALA A 107 8.85 3.45 0.19
N LEU A 108 9.59 2.64 0.95
CA LEU A 108 10.42 1.54 0.48
C LEU A 108 9.63 0.56 -0.40
N VAL A 109 8.51 0.03 0.11
CA VAL A 109 7.67 -0.93 -0.64
C VAL A 109 7.05 -0.29 -1.87
N ASN A 110 6.70 0.99 -1.79
CA ASN A 110 6.17 1.72 -2.92
C ASN A 110 7.23 1.87 -4.03
N ALA A 111 8.48 2.16 -3.67
CA ALA A 111 9.61 2.29 -4.59
C ALA A 111 10.12 0.96 -5.15
N ALA A 112 9.96 -0.14 -4.40
CA ALA A 112 10.51 -1.45 -4.73
C ALA A 112 9.98 -2.01 -6.07
N PRO A 113 10.87 -2.31 -7.04
CA PRO A 113 10.52 -3.10 -8.20
C PRO A 113 10.40 -4.59 -7.84
N ILE A 114 9.67 -5.36 -8.65
CA ILE A 114 9.37 -6.78 -8.38
C ILE A 114 10.63 -7.62 -8.17
N ARG A 115 11.73 -7.34 -8.87
CA ARG A 115 13.00 -8.06 -8.70
C ARG A 115 13.60 -7.96 -7.29
N GLU A 116 13.23 -6.94 -6.52
CA GLU A 116 13.73 -6.70 -5.15
C GLU A 116 12.82 -7.33 -4.08
N THR A 117 11.90 -8.22 -4.49
CA THR A 117 10.98 -8.90 -3.56
C THR A 117 11.74 -9.59 -2.42
N SER A 118 12.89 -10.19 -2.69
CA SER A 118 13.72 -10.86 -1.67
C SER A 118 14.18 -9.91 -0.56
N LEU A 119 14.57 -8.68 -0.90
CA LEU A 119 14.98 -7.66 0.09
C LEU A 119 13.79 -7.17 0.91
N VAL A 120 12.65 -6.95 0.27
CA VAL A 120 11.41 -6.55 0.95
C VAL A 120 10.95 -7.64 1.93
N LEU A 121 11.02 -8.91 1.51
CA LEU A 121 10.69 -10.05 2.37
C LEU A 121 11.66 -10.18 3.54
N ALA A 122 12.97 -10.00 3.31
CA ALA A 122 13.97 -10.04 4.38
C ALA A 122 13.63 -9.06 5.51
N ILE A 123 13.25 -7.82 5.17
CA ILE A 123 12.80 -6.82 6.15
C ILE A 123 11.49 -7.24 6.82
N ALA A 124 10.51 -7.73 6.06
CA ALA A 124 9.21 -8.11 6.61
C ALA A 124 9.31 -9.25 7.63
N THR A 125 10.24 -10.18 7.43
CA THR A 125 10.41 -11.38 8.26
C THR A 125 11.41 -11.22 9.39
N ASP A 126 12.25 -10.18 9.37
CA ASP A 126 13.23 -9.95 10.42
C ASP A 126 12.57 -9.29 11.65
N SER A 127 12.52 -10.05 12.74
CA SER A 127 11.91 -9.63 14.01
C SER A 127 12.69 -8.52 14.71
N ALA A 128 13.94 -8.26 14.35
CA ALA A 128 14.73 -7.16 14.91
C ALA A 128 14.11 -5.78 14.63
N TYR A 129 13.32 -5.64 13.56
CA TYR A 129 12.60 -4.41 13.25
C TYR A 129 11.30 -4.22 14.05
N GLY A 130 10.83 -5.25 14.78
CA GLY A 130 9.61 -5.19 15.58
C GLY A 130 8.41 -4.66 14.80
N THR A 131 7.73 -3.63 15.33
CA THR A 131 6.57 -3.00 14.68
C THR A 131 6.90 -2.11 13.48
N ASN A 132 8.17 -1.72 13.27
CA ASN A 132 8.55 -0.87 12.14
C ASN A 132 8.42 -1.59 10.79
N ARG A 133 8.34 -2.93 10.78
CA ARG A 133 8.06 -3.70 9.56
C ARG A 133 6.57 -3.83 9.22
N GLN A 134 5.65 -3.36 10.08
CA GLN A 134 4.21 -3.29 9.79
C GLN A 134 3.84 -2.69 8.41
N PRO A 135 4.33 -1.49 8.02
CA PRO A 135 4.07 -0.93 6.69
C PRO A 135 4.65 -1.80 5.57
N VAL A 136 5.76 -2.49 5.82
CA VAL A 136 6.39 -3.40 4.86
C VAL A 136 5.49 -4.60 4.61
N VAL A 137 4.99 -5.21 5.68
CA VAL A 137 4.01 -6.32 5.64
C VAL A 137 2.72 -5.90 4.91
N LEU A 138 2.18 -4.70 5.19
CA LEU A 138 0.99 -4.17 4.48
C LEU A 138 1.18 -4.04 2.97
N GLY A 139 2.41 -3.81 2.53
CA GLY A 139 2.76 -3.64 1.14
C GLY A 139 3.02 -4.95 0.38
N LEU A 140 3.17 -6.09 1.08
CA LEU A 140 3.46 -7.40 0.49
C LEU A 140 2.48 -7.87 -0.61
N PRO A 141 1.17 -7.54 -0.61
CA PRO A 141 0.27 -7.91 -1.70
C PRO A 141 0.68 -7.41 -3.10
N ARG A 142 1.59 -6.42 -3.18
CA ARG A 142 2.21 -5.99 -4.45
C ARG A 142 3.11 -7.05 -5.06
N PHE A 143 3.67 -7.94 -4.25
CA PHE A 143 4.62 -8.98 -4.66
C PHE A 143 3.99 -10.38 -4.71
N ARG A 144 2.66 -10.48 -4.67
CA ARG A 144 1.89 -11.75 -4.62
C ARG A 144 2.23 -12.80 -5.69
N ARG A 145 2.92 -12.41 -6.77
CA ARG A 145 3.39 -13.33 -7.82
C ARG A 145 4.62 -14.15 -7.40
N ALA A 146 5.36 -13.69 -6.39
CA ALA A 146 6.43 -14.45 -5.76
C ALA A 146 5.81 -15.41 -4.73
N PRO A 147 5.94 -16.74 -4.89
CA PRO A 147 5.37 -17.73 -3.98
C PRO A 147 5.77 -17.54 -2.51
N GLU A 148 6.97 -17.01 -2.28
CA GLU A 148 7.51 -16.71 -0.96
C GLU A 148 6.68 -15.65 -0.22
N THR A 149 5.92 -14.82 -0.93
CA THR A 149 5.06 -13.80 -0.32
C THR A 149 3.93 -14.42 0.48
N GLU A 150 3.25 -15.43 -0.09
CA GLU A 150 2.19 -16.13 0.63
C GLU A 150 2.75 -16.86 1.84
N ARG A 151 3.85 -17.59 1.64
CA ARG A 151 4.51 -18.35 2.72
C ARG A 151 4.90 -17.42 3.87
N ALA A 152 5.57 -16.30 3.59
CA ALA A 152 5.94 -15.32 4.59
C ALA A 152 4.72 -14.76 5.33
N LEU A 153 3.62 -14.44 4.63
CA LEU A 153 2.40 -13.94 5.27
C LEU A 153 1.74 -14.97 6.20
N ARG A 154 1.77 -16.26 5.83
CA ARG A 154 1.29 -17.35 6.70
C ARG A 154 2.14 -17.54 7.95
N GLU A 155 3.45 -17.30 7.86
CA GLU A 155 4.31 -17.29 9.05
C GLU A 155 4.03 -16.04 9.92
N LEU A 156 3.91 -14.87 9.30
CA LEU A 156 3.77 -13.58 9.99
C LEU A 156 2.42 -13.37 10.69
N VAL A 157 1.36 -14.12 10.37
CA VAL A 157 0.10 -14.05 11.14
C VAL A 157 0.25 -14.55 12.58
N HIS A 158 1.33 -15.28 12.89
CA HIS A 158 1.68 -15.70 14.25
C HIS A 158 2.61 -14.74 14.97
N ASP A 159 3.03 -13.64 14.33
CA ASP A 159 3.96 -12.68 14.89
C ASP A 159 3.22 -11.48 15.48
N ILE A 160 3.20 -11.35 16.81
CA ILE A 160 2.38 -10.34 17.50
C ILE A 160 2.65 -8.90 17.07
N ASP A 161 3.86 -8.57 16.65
CA ASP A 161 4.22 -7.21 16.26
C ASP A 161 3.60 -6.80 14.91
N VAL A 162 3.23 -7.76 14.08
CA VAL A 162 2.74 -7.52 12.71
C VAL A 162 1.52 -8.35 12.30
N ALA A 163 0.98 -9.16 13.21
CA ALA A 163 -0.07 -10.13 12.92
C ALA A 163 -1.26 -9.48 12.25
N GLN A 164 -1.73 -8.32 12.74
CA GLN A 164 -2.88 -7.64 12.15
C GLN A 164 -2.63 -7.23 10.69
N GLN A 165 -1.44 -6.69 10.39
CA GLN A 165 -1.02 -6.30 9.04
C GLN A 165 -0.85 -7.53 8.15
N ALA A 166 -0.32 -8.63 8.70
CA ALA A 166 -0.17 -9.91 8.01
C ALA A 166 -1.54 -10.51 7.66
N MET A 167 -2.49 -10.55 8.60
CA MET A 167 -3.87 -11.03 8.38
C MET A 167 -4.57 -10.25 7.26
N TYR A 168 -4.45 -8.92 7.30
CA TYR A 168 -5.00 -8.05 6.25
C TYR A 168 -4.36 -8.35 4.88
N SER A 169 -3.05 -8.51 4.84
CA SER A 169 -2.28 -8.70 3.61
C SER A 169 -2.48 -10.09 3.03
N LEU A 170 -2.55 -11.13 3.87
CA LEU A 170 -2.85 -12.51 3.50
C LEU A 170 -4.19 -12.56 2.76
N ARG A 171 -5.22 -11.90 3.28
CA ARG A 171 -6.53 -11.79 2.60
C ARG A 171 -6.44 -11.22 1.19
N ARG A 172 -5.51 -10.29 0.93
CA ARG A 172 -5.32 -9.70 -0.40
C ARG A 172 -4.50 -10.58 -1.35
N VAL A 173 -3.78 -11.56 -0.80
CA VAL A 173 -2.96 -12.51 -1.55
C VAL A 173 -3.74 -13.78 -1.87
N VAL A 174 -4.31 -14.44 -0.86
CA VAL A 174 -4.99 -15.75 -1.01
C VAL A 174 -6.52 -15.65 -1.05
N GLY A 175 -7.07 -14.48 -0.76
CA GLY A 175 -8.52 -14.28 -0.68
C GLY A 175 -9.12 -14.57 0.69
N PRO A 176 -10.42 -14.26 0.87
CA PRO A 176 -11.09 -14.29 2.17
C PRO A 176 -11.21 -15.69 2.78
N GLN A 177 -11.62 -16.70 2.00
CA GLN A 177 -11.86 -18.05 2.53
C GLN A 177 -10.57 -18.70 3.03
N LEU A 178 -9.53 -18.75 2.19
CA LEU A 178 -8.23 -19.31 2.57
C LEU A 178 -7.55 -18.54 3.72
N THR A 179 -7.91 -17.26 3.90
CA THR A 179 -7.47 -16.52 5.08
C THR A 179 -8.19 -16.99 6.33
N VAL A 180 -9.51 -17.21 6.30
CA VAL A 180 -10.25 -17.73 7.45
C VAL A 180 -9.64 -19.05 7.92
N ASP A 181 -9.36 -19.97 7.00
CA ASP A 181 -8.75 -21.27 7.31
C ASP A 181 -7.41 -21.08 8.05
N ALA A 182 -6.53 -20.22 7.52
CA ALA A 182 -5.26 -19.90 8.16
C ALA A 182 -5.41 -19.22 9.54
N LEU A 183 -6.46 -18.42 9.75
CA LEU A 183 -6.68 -17.75 11.03
C LEU A 183 -7.30 -18.67 12.09
N GLU A 184 -8.00 -19.73 11.70
CA GLU A 184 -8.43 -20.77 12.64
C GLU A 184 -7.22 -21.57 13.17
N ASP A 185 -6.20 -21.80 12.35
CA ASP A 185 -4.93 -22.36 12.80
C ASP A 185 -4.23 -21.44 13.83
N VAL A 186 -4.22 -20.12 13.59
CA VAL A 186 -3.70 -19.12 14.54
C VAL A 186 -4.45 -19.18 15.88
N ARG A 187 -5.79 -19.27 15.86
CA ARG A 187 -6.59 -19.37 17.10
C ARG A 187 -6.26 -20.63 17.89
N SER A 188 -6.10 -21.75 17.19
CA SER A 188 -5.81 -23.05 17.79
C SER A 188 -4.40 -23.10 18.38
N ALA A 189 -3.42 -22.50 17.69
CA ALA A 189 -2.02 -22.48 18.12
C ALA A 189 -1.75 -21.52 19.29
N HIS A 190 -2.57 -20.49 19.48
CA HIS A 190 -2.32 -19.42 20.44
C HIS A 190 -3.50 -19.18 21.41
N PRO A 191 -3.97 -20.20 22.15
CA PRO A 191 -5.15 -20.08 23.01
C PRO A 191 -5.00 -18.96 24.06
N ASP A 192 -6.10 -18.26 24.35
CA ASP A 192 -6.19 -17.17 25.34
C ASP A 192 -5.22 -15.99 25.15
N SER A 193 -4.60 -15.88 23.98
CA SER A 193 -3.63 -14.84 23.66
C SER A 193 -4.25 -13.61 22.97
N THR A 194 -3.44 -12.55 22.81
CA THR A 194 -3.81 -11.43 21.93
C THR A 194 -3.96 -11.87 20.47
N LEU A 195 -3.15 -12.83 20.00
CA LEU A 195 -3.25 -13.36 18.63
C LEU A 195 -4.59 -14.05 18.38
N GLU A 196 -5.08 -14.85 19.34
CA GLU A 196 -6.40 -15.48 19.24
C GLU A 196 -7.51 -14.44 19.11
N ARG A 197 -7.47 -13.39 19.94
CA ARG A 197 -8.47 -12.31 19.89
C ARG A 197 -8.45 -11.57 18.55
N LEU A 198 -7.26 -11.27 18.02
CA LEU A 198 -7.09 -10.62 16.71
C LEU A 198 -7.61 -11.51 15.57
N ALA A 199 -7.22 -12.78 15.56
CA ALA A 199 -7.67 -13.75 14.56
C ALA A 199 -9.19 -13.91 14.58
N ARG A 200 -9.78 -14.10 15.78
CA ARG A 200 -11.25 -14.17 15.96
C ARG A 200 -11.96 -12.89 15.52
N HIS A 201 -11.36 -11.72 15.71
CA HIS A 201 -11.92 -10.47 15.22
C HIS A 201 -11.93 -10.41 13.69
N GLU A 202 -10.80 -10.70 13.03
CA GLU A 202 -10.70 -10.66 11.58
C GLU A 202 -11.54 -11.76 10.90
N ILE A 203 -11.62 -12.97 11.45
CA ILE A 203 -12.53 -14.02 10.95
C ILE A 203 -13.98 -13.54 10.95
N ARG A 204 -14.46 -12.96 12.07
CA ARG A 204 -15.82 -12.41 12.16
C ARG A 204 -16.07 -11.30 11.15
N LYS A 205 -15.06 -10.48 10.86
CA LYS A 205 -15.15 -9.42 9.85
C LYS A 205 -15.23 -10.01 8.43
N ILE A 206 -14.37 -10.98 8.11
CA ILE A 206 -14.36 -11.64 6.79
C ILE A 206 -15.68 -12.37 6.54
N ASN A 207 -16.16 -13.17 7.50
CA ASN A 207 -17.40 -13.93 7.37
C ASN A 207 -18.63 -13.03 7.16
N ARG A 208 -18.66 -11.84 7.77
CA ARG A 208 -19.72 -10.86 7.51
C ARG A 208 -19.70 -10.36 6.07
N THR A 209 -18.52 -10.09 5.52
CA THR A 209 -18.38 -9.64 4.13
C THR A 209 -18.76 -10.75 3.13
N LEU A 210 -18.33 -11.99 3.38
CA LEU A 210 -18.69 -13.14 2.54
C LEU A 210 -20.20 -13.36 2.47
N ARG A 211 -20.88 -13.42 3.62
CA ARG A 211 -22.35 -13.59 3.66
C ARG A 211 -23.11 -12.51 2.89
N ARG A 212 -22.63 -11.26 2.95
CA ARG A 212 -23.24 -10.16 2.19
C ARG A 212 -23.08 -10.37 0.68
N HIS A 213 -21.88 -10.74 0.24
CA HIS A 213 -21.61 -11.03 -1.17
C HIS A 213 -22.44 -12.22 -1.69
N ASP A 214 -22.59 -13.27 -0.89
CA ASP A 214 -23.40 -14.44 -1.25
C ASP A 214 -24.88 -14.06 -1.40
N ALA A 215 -25.40 -13.20 -0.50
CA ALA A 215 -26.77 -12.70 -0.59
C ALA A 215 -26.99 -11.80 -1.82
N GLU A 216 -26.06 -10.90 -2.13
CA GLU A 216 -26.09 -10.05 -3.32
C GLU A 216 -26.05 -10.90 -4.61
N THR A 217 -25.20 -11.92 -4.64
CA THR A 217 -25.09 -12.85 -5.77
C THR A 217 -26.37 -13.67 -5.95
N ALA A 218 -26.94 -14.21 -4.87
CA ALA A 218 -28.20 -14.95 -4.92
C ALA A 218 -29.36 -14.08 -5.41
N ALA A 219 -29.43 -12.82 -4.97
CA ALA A 219 -30.43 -11.87 -5.45
C ALA A 219 -30.28 -11.54 -6.94
N ALA A 220 -29.04 -11.35 -7.42
CA ALA A 220 -28.76 -11.11 -8.83
C ALA A 220 -29.13 -12.31 -9.72
N VAL A 221 -28.83 -13.54 -9.27
CA VAL A 221 -29.23 -14.77 -9.96
C VAL A 221 -30.75 -14.90 -10.02
N ALA A 222 -31.45 -14.66 -8.90
CA ALA A 222 -32.91 -14.70 -8.86
C ALA A 222 -33.54 -13.67 -9.81
N ALA A 223 -32.99 -12.46 -9.90
CA ALA A 223 -33.45 -11.42 -10.82
C ALA A 223 -33.22 -11.79 -12.29
N ALA A 224 -32.08 -12.41 -12.62
CA ALA A 224 -31.78 -12.86 -13.98
C ALA A 224 -32.71 -13.99 -14.46
N VAL A 225 -33.11 -14.90 -13.55
CA VAL A 225 -34.06 -15.99 -13.85
C VAL A 225 -35.50 -15.47 -14.00
N ALA A 226 -35.84 -14.34 -13.37
CA ALA A 226 -37.18 -13.75 -13.42
C ALA A 226 -37.45 -12.87 -14.67
N LEU A 227 -36.46 -12.64 -15.53
CA LEU A 227 -36.68 -11.93 -16.80
C LEU A 227 -37.34 -12.86 -17.82
N PRO A 228 -38.54 -12.55 -18.34
CA PRO A 228 -39.20 -13.38 -19.32
C PRO A 228 -38.38 -13.43 -20.61
N VAL A 229 -38.16 -14.64 -21.14
CA VAL A 229 -37.73 -14.84 -22.52
C VAL A 229 -38.85 -14.27 -23.39
N THR A 230 -38.72 -13.02 -23.82
CA THR A 230 -39.57 -12.49 -24.88
C THR A 230 -39.15 -13.21 -26.16
N ASP A 231 -39.91 -14.27 -26.48
CA ASP A 231 -39.87 -14.96 -27.75
C ASP A 231 -40.06 -13.92 -28.87
N SER A 232 -38.96 -13.58 -29.55
CA SER A 232 -38.99 -12.77 -30.76
C SER A 232 -39.47 -13.65 -31.91
N LEU A 233 -40.75 -14.01 -31.89
CA LEU A 233 -41.50 -14.55 -33.02
C LEU A 233 -42.28 -13.39 -33.65
N ALA A 234 -41.72 -12.80 -34.70
CA ALA A 234 -42.49 -12.06 -35.69
C ALA A 234 -42.13 -12.61 -37.08
N PRO A 235 -43.05 -13.32 -37.76
CA PRO A 235 -42.89 -13.68 -39.15
C PRO A 235 -43.51 -12.63 -40.08
N ALA A 236 -42.80 -12.41 -41.20
CA ALA A 236 -43.24 -12.14 -42.57
C ALA A 236 -44.11 -10.92 -42.96
N ASP A 237 -43.71 -10.39 -44.13
CA ASP A 237 -44.47 -9.69 -45.18
C ASP A 237 -45.07 -8.31 -44.92
N ASP A 238 -44.43 -7.29 -45.50
CA ASP A 238 -45.10 -6.45 -46.49
C ASP A 238 -44.06 -5.75 -47.40
N ALA A 239 -43.85 -6.31 -48.59
CA ALA A 239 -43.08 -5.66 -49.65
C ALA A 239 -44.04 -4.85 -50.54
N PRO A 240 -43.87 -3.52 -50.70
CA PRO A 240 -44.71 -2.74 -51.60
C PRO A 240 -44.31 -2.92 -53.08
N PRO A 241 -45.26 -2.72 -54.02
CA PRO A 241 -45.09 -3.08 -55.42
C PRO A 241 -44.22 -2.09 -56.20
N LEU A 242 -43.49 -2.64 -57.17
CA LEU A 242 -42.75 -1.91 -58.19
C LEU A 242 -43.73 -1.27 -59.18
N ASP A 243 -43.80 0.06 -59.18
CA ASP A 243 -44.29 0.82 -60.33
C ASP A 243 -43.26 1.86 -60.78
N ALA A 244 -42.81 1.61 -62.01
CA ALA A 244 -42.24 2.45 -63.04
C ALA A 244 -42.10 3.97 -62.79
N ILE A 245 -40.87 4.48 -62.92
CA ILE A 245 -40.61 5.70 -63.69
C ILE A 245 -39.40 5.47 -64.63
N THR A 246 -39.66 5.86 -65.87
CA THR A 246 -38.93 5.75 -67.14
C THR A 246 -37.72 6.70 -67.24
N VAL A 247 -36.83 6.31 -68.17
CA VAL A 247 -35.72 7.03 -68.85
C VAL A 247 -35.74 8.55 -68.80
#